data_AF-A0A414QML1-F1
#
_entry.id   AF-A0A414QML1-F1
#
_cell.length_a   1.000
_cell.length_b   1.000
_cell.length_c   1.000
_cell.angle_alpha   90.00
_cell.angle_beta   90.00
_cell.angle_gamma   90.00
#
_symmetry.space_group_name_H-M   'P 1'
#
loop_
_entity.id
_entity.type
_entity.pdbx_description
1 polymer ?
#
loop_
_entity_poly.entity_id
_entity_poly.type
_entity_poly.pdbx_seq_one_letter_code
_entity_poly.pdbx_strand_id
1 'polypeptide(L)'
;MARPKTFHFPNYQIVQGDIKADISLERFEKQFQDAQYWLDGQVFQSMIPFMPYRDGNMAHVAQIQSASLQGSGRVIAAGPPYGRFLYEGLVMVDPETMSPFARKDAKKVVTDRPLQFSKITNPDATDHWFDAAKEKDGKAWVKGVKRIAGGKK
;
A
#
# COMPACT_ATOMS: atom_id res chain seq x y z
N MET A 1 6.22 14.08 -6.54
CA MET A 1 6.17 12.67 -6.96
C MET A 1 7.27 11.93 -6.22
N ALA A 2 7.02 10.73 -5.69
CA ALA A 2 8.10 9.93 -5.11
C ALA A 2 9.05 9.46 -6.21
N ARG A 3 10.33 9.31 -5.87
CA ARG A 3 11.28 8.69 -6.79
C ARG A 3 10.95 7.19 -6.86
N PRO A 4 10.82 6.61 -8.06
CA PRO A 4 10.67 5.16 -8.20
C PRO A 4 11.88 4.47 -7.57
N LYS A 5 11.67 3.30 -7.00
CA LYS A 5 12.76 2.51 -6.42
C LYS A 5 13.64 1.98 -7.55
N THR A 6 14.79 2.60 -7.73
CA THR A 6 15.76 2.19 -8.74
C THR A 6 16.54 0.99 -8.23
N PHE A 7 16.55 -0.09 -9.03
CA PHE A 7 17.40 -1.24 -8.80
C PHE A 7 18.64 -1.08 -9.67
N HIS A 8 19.82 -1.27 -9.07
CA HIS A 8 21.09 -1.27 -9.78
C HIS A 8 21.79 -2.59 -9.53
N PHE A 9 22.04 -3.34 -10.61
CA PHE A 9 22.75 -4.61 -10.56
C PHE A 9 24.12 -4.45 -11.23
N PRO A 10 25.19 -5.01 -10.65
CA PRO A 10 26.51 -4.92 -11.25
C PRO A 10 26.54 -5.70 -12.57
N ASN A 11 27.24 -5.16 -13.56
CA ASN A 11 27.55 -5.91 -14.78
C ASN A 11 28.63 -6.95 -14.49
N TYR A 12 28.51 -8.12 -15.12
CA TYR A 12 29.47 -9.20 -14.96
C TYR A 12 30.18 -9.47 -16.27
N GLN A 13 31.50 -9.67 -16.18
CA GLN A 13 32.31 -10.10 -17.30
C GLN A 13 32.89 -11.47 -16.95
N ILE A 14 32.67 -12.45 -17.82
CA ILE A 14 33.22 -13.80 -17.68
C ILE A 14 34.28 -13.96 -18.76
N VAL A 15 35.50 -14.32 -18.35
CA VAL A 15 36.62 -14.61 -19.25
C VAL A 15 37.10 -16.03 -18.97
N GLN A 16 37.07 -16.89 -19.99
CA GLN A 16 37.56 -18.26 -19.91
C GLN A 16 38.30 -18.63 -21.19
N GLY A 17 39.63 -18.68 -21.10
CA GLY A 17 40.49 -18.81 -22.29
C GLY A 17 40.29 -17.62 -23.23
N ASP A 18 40.04 -17.91 -24.51
CA ASP A 18 39.80 -16.90 -25.55
C ASP A 18 38.34 -16.39 -25.59
N ILE A 19 37.47 -16.89 -24.72
CA ILE A 19 36.06 -16.48 -24.68
C ILE A 19 35.89 -15.37 -23.64
N LYS A 20 35.38 -14.23 -24.10
CA LYS A 20 34.88 -13.13 -23.27
C LYS A 20 33.37 -12.98 -23.45
N ALA A 21 32.63 -12.97 -22.35
CA ALA A 21 31.20 -12.68 -22.33
C ALA A 21 30.92 -11.51 -21.38
N ASP A 22 30.24 -10.48 -21.90
CA ASP A 22 29.74 -9.34 -21.13
C ASP A 22 28.25 -9.56 -20.84
N ILE A 23 27.89 -9.67 -19.56
CA ILE A 23 26.52 -9.95 -19.10
C ILE A 23 25.96 -8.66 -18.49
N SER A 24 25.02 -8.05 -19.21
CA SER A 24 24.21 -6.92 -18.71
C SER A 24 23.01 -7.40 -17.91
N LEU A 25 22.79 -6.79 -16.75
CA LEU A 25 21.64 -7.05 -15.88
C LEU A 25 20.56 -5.96 -15.95
N GLU A 26 20.69 -4.99 -16.84
CA GLU A 26 19.73 -3.87 -17.01
C GLU A 26 18.29 -4.36 -17.25
N ARG A 27 18.14 -5.49 -17.98
CA ARG A 27 16.83 -6.12 -18.18
C ARG A 27 16.16 -6.45 -16.85
N PHE A 28 16.91 -6.97 -15.88
CA PHE A 28 16.37 -7.31 -14.57
C PHE A 28 16.06 -6.06 -13.76
N GLU A 29 16.85 -4.99 -13.86
CA GLU A 29 16.54 -3.72 -13.20
C GLU A 29 15.16 -3.21 -13.59
N LYS A 30 14.87 -3.16 -14.90
CA LYS A 30 13.56 -2.76 -15.42
C LYS A 30 12.44 -3.69 -14.95
N GLN A 31 12.66 -5.00 -15.02
CA GLN A 31 11.66 -5.98 -14.58
C GLN A 31 11.33 -5.87 -13.09
N PHE A 32 12.31 -5.55 -12.25
CA PHE A 32 12.10 -5.31 -10.82
C PHE A 32 11.38 -3.99 -10.55
N GLN A 33 11.68 -2.93 -11.31
CA GLN A 33 10.94 -1.66 -11.26
C GLN A 33 9.46 -1.87 -11.65
N ASP A 34 9.21 -2.56 -12.76
CA ASP A 34 7.86 -2.87 -13.25
C ASP A 34 7.11 -3.75 -12.24
N ALA A 35 7.78 -4.72 -11.63
CA ALA A 35 7.20 -5.59 -10.60
C ALA A 35 6.83 -4.80 -9.33
N GLN A 36 7.67 -3.86 -8.90
CA GLN A 36 7.37 -3.00 -7.75
C GLN A 36 6.18 -2.08 -8.04
N TYR A 37 6.17 -1.45 -9.23
CA TYR A 37 5.06 -0.59 -9.66
C TYR A 37 3.73 -1.35 -9.70
N TRP A 38 3.74 -2.56 -10.25
CA TRP A 38 2.58 -3.43 -10.29
C TRP A 38 2.13 -3.82 -8.87
N LEU A 39 3.06 -4.25 -8.01
CA LEU A 39 2.78 -4.67 -6.65
C LEU A 39 2.11 -3.56 -5.84
N ASP A 40 2.67 -2.35 -5.87
CA ASP A 40 2.15 -1.20 -5.13
C ASP A 40 0.69 -0.91 -5.53
N GLY A 41 0.39 -0.98 -6.84
CA GLY A 41 -0.97 -0.82 -7.35
C GLY A 41 -1.91 -1.94 -6.93
N GLN A 42 -1.46 -3.20 -6.97
CA GLN A 42 -2.29 -4.34 -6.55
C GLN A 42 -2.60 -4.32 -5.06
N VAL A 43 -1.62 -3.99 -4.21
CA VAL A 43 -1.82 -3.86 -2.77
C VAL A 43 -2.91 -2.83 -2.49
N PHE A 44 -2.87 -1.66 -3.15
CA PHE A 44 -3.92 -0.66 -2.99
C PHE A 44 -5.29 -1.16 -3.45
N GLN A 45 -5.37 -1.76 -4.64
CA GLN A 45 -6.64 -2.29 -5.17
C GLN A 45 -7.26 -3.38 -4.28
N SER A 46 -6.43 -4.30 -3.76
CA SER A 46 -6.87 -5.35 -2.85
C SER A 46 -7.39 -4.80 -1.52
N MET A 47 -6.95 -3.61 -1.08
CA MET A 47 -7.46 -2.96 0.13
C MET A 47 -8.86 -2.37 -0.04
N ILE A 48 -9.23 -1.89 -1.24
CA ILE A 48 -10.47 -1.12 -1.47
C ILE A 48 -11.74 -1.79 -0.89
N PRO A 49 -11.98 -3.10 -1.06
CA PRO A 49 -13.19 -3.76 -0.53
C PRO A 49 -13.26 -3.81 1.01
N PHE A 50 -12.13 -3.67 1.69
CA PHE A 50 -12.02 -3.71 3.14
C PHE A 50 -11.95 -2.31 3.78
N MET A 51 -11.79 -1.27 2.97
CA MET A 51 -11.70 0.11 3.46
C MET A 51 -13.07 0.63 3.91
N PRO A 52 -13.14 1.38 5.02
CA PRO A 52 -14.37 2.08 5.39
C PRO A 52 -14.80 3.10 4.32
N TYR A 53 -16.07 3.05 3.92
CA TYR A 53 -16.62 3.88 2.86
C TYR A 53 -17.86 4.64 3.34
N ARG A 54 -17.65 5.76 4.04
CA ARG A 54 -18.75 6.64 4.46
C ARG A 54 -19.13 7.63 3.36
N ASP A 55 -18.13 8.38 2.89
CA ASP A 55 -18.24 9.43 1.87
C ASP A 55 -17.22 9.24 0.73
N GLY A 56 -16.43 8.14 0.78
CA GLY A 56 -15.37 7.84 -0.18
C GLY A 56 -14.13 8.73 -0.11
N ASN A 57 -14.15 9.84 0.64
CA ASN A 57 -13.08 10.83 0.62
C ASN A 57 -11.75 10.27 1.14
N MET A 58 -11.78 9.49 2.22
CA MET A 58 -10.57 8.85 2.78
C MET A 58 -9.90 7.93 1.76
N ALA A 59 -10.69 7.07 1.11
CA ALA A 59 -10.20 6.14 0.10
C ALA A 59 -9.68 6.86 -1.15
N HIS A 60 -10.38 7.92 -1.58
CA HIS A 60 -9.97 8.73 -2.72
C HIS A 60 -8.64 9.46 -2.48
N VAL A 61 -8.47 10.09 -1.31
CA VAL A 61 -7.21 10.73 -0.94
C VAL A 61 -6.09 9.69 -0.83
N ALA A 62 -6.35 8.54 -0.22
CA ALA A 62 -5.38 7.44 -0.14
C ALA A 62 -4.97 6.93 -1.53
N GLN A 63 -5.91 6.87 -2.48
CA GLN A 63 -5.65 6.46 -3.86
C GLN A 63 -4.74 7.45 -4.57
N ILE A 64 -5.05 8.76 -4.51
CA ILE A 64 -4.23 9.81 -5.13
C ILE A 64 -2.82 9.78 -4.56
N GLN A 65 -2.70 9.71 -3.23
CA GLN A 65 -1.40 9.67 -2.56
C GLN A 65 -0.64 8.40 -2.92
N SER A 66 -1.27 7.22 -2.90
CA SER A 66 -0.63 5.96 -3.27
C SER A 66 -0.18 5.94 -4.73
N ALA A 67 -0.99 6.45 -5.65
CA ALA A 67 -0.62 6.59 -7.06
C ALA A 67 0.63 7.47 -7.24
N SER A 68 0.77 8.54 -6.45
CA SER A 68 1.95 9.41 -6.48
C SER A 68 3.23 8.75 -5.92
N LEU A 69 3.07 7.65 -5.17
CA LEU A 69 4.15 6.85 -4.59
C LEU A 69 4.40 5.56 -5.37
N GLN A 70 3.60 5.24 -6.38
CA GLN A 70 3.61 3.93 -7.03
C GLN A 70 4.97 3.65 -7.68
N GLY A 71 5.52 2.46 -7.42
CA GLY A 71 6.87 2.06 -7.84
C GLY A 71 7.96 2.42 -6.82
N SER A 72 7.64 3.13 -5.74
CA SER A 72 8.59 3.38 -4.63
C SER A 72 8.64 2.25 -3.61
N GLY A 73 7.69 1.31 -3.64
CA GLY A 73 7.51 0.30 -2.61
C GLY A 73 6.74 0.78 -1.39
N ARG A 74 5.98 1.87 -1.53
CA ARG A 74 5.17 2.47 -0.47
C ARG A 74 3.74 2.66 -0.97
N VAL A 75 2.79 2.27 -0.13
CA VAL A 75 1.36 2.45 -0.36
C VAL A 75 0.76 3.17 0.85
N ILE A 76 -0.11 4.15 0.60
CA ILE A 76 -0.85 4.81 1.68
C ILE A 76 -2.13 4.00 1.93
N ALA A 77 -2.15 3.27 3.04
CA ALA A 77 -3.31 2.48 3.44
C ALA A 77 -4.50 3.38 3.78
N ALA A 78 -4.27 4.55 4.40
CA ALA A 78 -5.33 5.39 4.94
C ALA A 78 -5.03 6.89 4.75
N GLY A 79 -5.93 7.60 4.05
CA GLY A 79 -5.75 9.02 3.74
C GLY A 79 -6.07 9.94 4.93
N PRO A 80 -5.38 11.09 5.10
CA PRO A 80 -5.74 12.09 6.09
C PRO A 80 -7.13 12.71 5.80
N PRO A 81 -7.78 13.33 6.79
CA PRO A 81 -7.37 13.48 8.19
C PRO A 81 -7.72 12.27 9.07
N TYR A 82 -8.49 11.32 8.53
CA TYR A 82 -9.16 10.28 9.30
C TYR A 82 -8.43 8.93 9.29
N GLY A 83 -7.46 8.75 8.40
CA GLY A 83 -6.87 7.47 8.10
C GLY A 83 -6.35 6.72 9.32
N ARG A 84 -5.58 7.39 10.19
CA ARG A 84 -5.01 6.75 11.38
C ARG A 84 -6.09 6.16 12.30
N PHE A 85 -7.13 6.91 12.65
CA PHE A 85 -8.12 6.40 13.60
C PHE A 85 -9.01 5.32 12.98
N LEU A 86 -9.32 5.44 11.69
CA LEU A 86 -10.10 4.41 11.00
C LEU A 86 -9.30 3.12 10.92
N TYR A 87 -7.99 3.22 10.67
CA TYR A 87 -7.12 2.06 10.57
C TYR A 87 -6.95 1.33 11.91
N GLU A 88 -6.82 2.06 13.02
CA GLU A 88 -6.71 1.49 14.37
C GLU A 88 -8.04 0.91 14.89
N GLY A 89 -9.17 1.22 14.25
CA GLY A 89 -10.47 0.63 14.62
C GLY A 89 -11.03 1.08 15.97
N LEU A 90 -10.45 2.06 16.63
CA LEU A 90 -10.86 2.53 17.96
C LEU A 90 -11.47 3.94 17.92
N VAL A 91 -12.52 4.14 18.70
CA VAL A 91 -13.16 5.45 18.82
C VAL A 91 -12.20 6.42 19.50
N MET A 92 -12.00 7.58 18.88
CA MET A 92 -11.19 8.66 19.42
C MET A 92 -12.07 9.87 19.72
N VAL A 93 -11.98 10.39 20.94
CA VAL A 93 -12.86 11.46 21.44
C VAL A 93 -12.07 12.64 22.01
N ASP A 94 -12.69 13.81 22.07
CA ASP A 94 -12.20 14.93 22.88
C ASP A 94 -12.14 14.52 24.36
N PRO A 95 -11.04 14.79 25.08
CA PRO A 95 -10.91 14.39 26.48
C PRO A 95 -11.91 15.07 27.41
N GLU A 96 -12.40 16.28 27.08
CA GLU A 96 -13.36 17.00 27.94
C GLU A 96 -14.81 16.71 27.55
N THR A 97 -15.12 16.71 26.24
CA THR A 97 -16.52 16.55 25.79
C THR A 97 -16.91 15.10 25.53
N MET A 98 -15.94 14.18 25.50
CA MET A 98 -16.12 12.77 25.11
C MET A 98 -16.76 12.60 23.71
N SER A 99 -16.71 13.66 22.90
CA SER A 99 -17.27 13.68 21.55
C SER A 99 -16.25 13.19 20.52
N PRO A 100 -16.66 12.40 19.52
CA PRO A 100 -15.84 12.13 18.34
C PRO A 100 -15.52 13.39 17.52
N PHE A 101 -16.22 14.51 17.76
CA PHE A 101 -15.88 15.81 17.20
C PHE A 101 -15.08 16.61 18.23
N ALA A 102 -13.77 16.66 18.04
CA ALA A 102 -12.87 17.39 18.93
C ALA A 102 -13.04 18.90 18.76
N ARG A 103 -12.86 19.64 19.86
CA ARG A 103 -12.77 21.10 19.81
C ARG A 103 -11.53 21.52 19.01
N LYS A 104 -11.54 22.76 18.54
CA LYS A 104 -10.38 23.35 17.86
C LYS A 104 -9.15 23.23 18.77
N ASP A 105 -8.03 22.75 18.20
CA ASP A 105 -6.75 22.52 18.87
C ASP A 105 -6.73 21.40 19.95
N ALA A 106 -7.85 20.72 20.19
CA ALA A 106 -7.90 19.59 21.11
C ALA A 106 -7.35 18.31 20.45
N LYS A 107 -6.45 17.63 21.17
CA LYS A 107 -5.95 16.31 20.77
C LYS A 107 -6.91 15.24 21.29
N LYS A 108 -7.40 14.41 20.37
CA LYS A 108 -8.27 13.29 20.73
C LYS A 108 -7.52 12.24 21.54
N VAL A 109 -8.20 11.66 22.52
CA VAL A 109 -7.75 10.49 23.28
C VAL A 109 -8.37 9.22 22.67
N VAL A 110 -7.57 8.16 22.63
CA VAL A 110 -8.03 6.83 22.20
C VAL A 110 -8.85 6.23 23.33
N THR A 111 -9.98 5.61 22.97
CA THR A 111 -10.81 4.85 23.91
C THR A 111 -10.73 3.36 23.59
N ASP A 112 -11.11 2.50 24.54
CA ASP A 112 -11.17 1.05 24.33
C ASP A 112 -12.42 0.60 23.55
N ARG A 113 -13.23 1.55 23.06
CA ARG A 113 -14.45 1.26 22.32
C ARG A 113 -14.14 1.05 20.84
N PRO A 114 -14.51 -0.11 20.25
CA PRO A 114 -14.33 -0.34 18.82
C PRO A 114 -15.24 0.55 17.98
N LEU A 115 -14.74 0.99 16.82
CA LEU A 115 -15.49 1.68 15.78
C LEU A 115 -16.40 0.67 15.06
N GLN A 116 -17.60 1.13 14.71
CA GLN A 116 -18.47 0.39 13.81
C GLN A 116 -18.38 0.98 12.42
N PHE A 117 -17.92 0.19 11.45
CA PHE A 117 -17.85 0.61 10.06
C PHE A 117 -19.18 0.34 9.34
N SER A 118 -19.57 1.25 8.45
CA SER A 118 -20.67 1.01 7.53
C SER A 118 -20.28 -0.10 6.56
N LYS A 119 -21.16 -1.11 6.45
CA LYS A 119 -20.99 -2.27 5.56
C LYS A 119 -21.84 -2.18 4.28
N ILE A 120 -22.43 -1.01 4.01
CA ILE A 120 -23.35 -0.82 2.88
C ILE A 120 -22.60 -0.90 1.55
N THR A 121 -21.53 -0.12 1.38
CA THR A 121 -20.73 -0.13 0.14
C THR A 121 -19.70 -1.25 0.14
N ASN A 122 -19.06 -1.47 1.28
CA ASN A 122 -18.00 -2.44 1.48
C ASN A 122 -18.44 -3.41 2.60
N PRO A 123 -19.04 -4.56 2.26
CA PRO A 123 -19.51 -5.53 3.27
C PRO A 123 -18.41 -6.04 4.20
N ASP A 124 -17.19 -6.13 3.66
CA ASP A 124 -16.01 -6.60 4.37
C ASP A 124 -15.21 -5.45 5.01
N ALA A 125 -15.80 -4.25 5.14
CA ALA A 125 -15.15 -3.12 5.78
C ALA A 125 -14.71 -3.45 7.21
N THR A 126 -13.41 -3.26 7.47
CA THR A 126 -12.76 -3.58 8.75
C THR A 126 -11.69 -2.54 9.07
N ASP A 127 -11.20 -2.54 10.30
CA ASP A 127 -9.93 -1.92 10.67
C ASP A 127 -8.77 -2.74 10.10
N HIS A 128 -7.54 -2.22 10.14
CA HIS A 128 -6.37 -2.96 9.67
C HIS A 128 -6.55 -3.61 8.27
N TRP A 129 -7.25 -2.95 7.36
CA TRP A 129 -7.69 -3.52 6.09
C TRP A 129 -6.55 -3.99 5.16
N PHE A 130 -5.32 -3.51 5.38
CA PHE A 130 -4.16 -4.07 4.70
C PHE A 130 -3.91 -5.53 5.07
N ASP A 131 -4.10 -5.89 6.35
CA ASP A 131 -3.88 -7.25 6.82
C ASP A 131 -4.95 -8.19 6.25
N ALA A 132 -6.21 -7.76 6.21
CA ALA A 132 -7.29 -8.48 5.54
C ALA A 132 -7.03 -8.67 4.03
N ALA A 133 -6.59 -7.61 3.36
CA ALA A 133 -6.22 -7.66 1.94
C ALA A 133 -5.02 -8.60 1.69
N LYS A 134 -4.02 -8.58 2.57
CA LYS A 134 -2.84 -9.43 2.50
C LYS A 134 -3.17 -10.90 2.75
N GLU A 135 -4.07 -11.17 3.69
CA GLU A 135 -4.55 -12.53 3.94
C GLU A 135 -5.25 -13.09 2.70
N LYS A 136 -6.12 -12.29 2.06
CA LYS A 136 -6.86 -12.68 0.86
C LYS A 136 -5.97 -12.81 -0.38
N ASP A 137 -5.19 -11.78 -0.70
CA ASP A 137 -4.54 -11.63 -2.01
C ASP A 137 -3.00 -11.75 -1.96
N GLY A 138 -2.39 -11.86 -0.78
CA GLY A 138 -0.93 -11.83 -0.63
C GLY A 138 -0.20 -12.90 -1.45
N LYS A 139 -0.78 -14.10 -1.58
CA LYS A 139 -0.24 -15.16 -2.46
C LYS A 139 -0.29 -14.77 -3.94
N ALA A 140 -1.36 -14.10 -4.36
CA ALA A 140 -1.51 -13.61 -5.74
C ALA A 140 -0.51 -12.48 -6.04
N TRP A 141 -0.27 -11.59 -5.07
CA TRP A 141 0.75 -10.54 -5.19
C TRP A 141 2.14 -11.15 -5.44
N VAL A 142 2.55 -12.13 -4.63
CA VAL A 142 3.85 -12.81 -4.81
C VAL A 142 3.94 -13.49 -6.17
N LYS A 143 2.87 -14.17 -6.61
CA LYS A 143 2.82 -14.81 -7.93
C LYS A 143 2.99 -13.81 -9.07
N GLY A 144 2.31 -12.67 -9.00
CA GLY A 144 2.40 -11.64 -10.02
C GLY A 144 3.76 -10.95 -10.07
N VAL A 145 4.35 -10.65 -8.91
CA VAL A 145 5.73 -10.14 -8.81
C VAL A 145 6.72 -11.11 -9.44
N LYS A 146 6.66 -12.40 -9.10
CA LYS A 146 7.53 -13.42 -9.69
C LYS A 146 7.38 -13.53 -11.20
N ARG A 147 6.15 -13.41 -11.71
CA ARG A 147 5.88 -13.43 -13.15
C ARG A 147 6.57 -12.26 -13.86
N ILE A 148 6.36 -11.04 -13.36
CA ILE A 148 6.90 -9.80 -13.96
C ILE A 148 8.42 -9.75 -13.82
N ALA A 149 8.95 -9.96 -12.62
CA ALA A 149 10.39 -9.94 -12.32
C ALA A 149 11.15 -11.04 -13.06
N GLY A 150 10.53 -12.20 -13.29
CA GLY A 150 11.10 -13.31 -14.07
C GLY A 150 10.99 -13.13 -15.59
N GLY A 151 10.42 -12.01 -16.07
CA GLY A 151 10.31 -11.71 -17.49
C GLY A 151 9.28 -12.55 -18.25
N LYS A 152 8.35 -13.22 -17.56
CA LYS A 152 7.22 -13.91 -18.19
C LYS A 152 6.11 -12.89 -18.43
N LYS A 153 5.74 -12.66 -19.70
CA LYS A 153 4.56 -11.87 -20.07
C LYS A 153 3.30 -12.68 -19.78
#